data_AF-A0A1G8SCB3-F1
#
_entry.id   AF-A0A1G8SCB3-F1
#
_cell.length_a   1.000
_cell.length_b   1.000
_cell.length_c   1.000
_cell.angle_alpha   90.00
_cell.angle_beta   90.00
_cell.angle_gamma   90.00
#
_symmetry.space_group_name_H-M   'P 1'
#
loop_
_entity.id
_entity.type
_entity.pdbx_description
1 polymer ?
#
loop_
_entity_poly.entity_id
_entity_poly.type
_entity_poly.pdbx_seq_one_letter_code
_entity_poly.pdbx_strand_id
1 'polypeptide(L)' 'MSKHKQTKIGTVQAMLKRPSGASLDAICAATGWQPHSARAALSGLRKAGFTIDREAARKEGGDPVYRITTGPEDAA' A
#
# COMPACT_ATOMS: atom_id res chain seq x y z
N MET A 1 -11.59 -6.08 -19.37
CA MET A 1 -11.04 -4.95 -18.56
C MET A 1 -11.76 -4.93 -17.23
N SER A 2 -11.17 -5.59 -16.22
CA SER A 2 -11.82 -5.77 -14.93
C SER A 2 -12.00 -4.42 -14.25
N LYS A 3 -13.28 -4.07 -14.05
CA LYS A 3 -13.72 -2.83 -13.43
C LYS A 3 -13.24 -2.84 -11.98
N HIS A 4 -12.07 -2.27 -11.71
CA HIS A 4 -11.62 -2.06 -10.34
C HIS A 4 -12.63 -1.16 -9.66
N LYS A 5 -13.49 -1.76 -8.83
CA LYS A 5 -14.40 -1.05 -7.93
C LYS A 5 -13.55 0.01 -7.21
N GLN A 6 -13.89 1.28 -7.39
CA GLN A 6 -13.15 2.42 -6.84
C GLN A 6 -13.34 2.41 -5.31
N THR A 7 -12.61 1.53 -4.64
CA THR A 7 -12.62 1.34 -3.21
C THR A 7 -11.42 2.07 -2.63
N LYS A 8 -11.52 2.48 -1.37
CA LYS A 8 -10.38 3.06 -0.65
C LYS A 8 -9.16 2.13 -0.70
N ILE A 9 -9.36 0.81 -0.64
CA ILE A 9 -8.32 -0.22 -0.84
C ILE A 9 -7.71 -0.15 -2.25
N GLY A 10 -8.52 0.04 -3.30
CA GLY A 10 -8.05 0.21 -4.67
C GLY A 10 -7.14 1.43 -4.82
N THR A 11 -7.48 2.55 -4.17
CA THR A 11 -6.61 3.73 -4.10
C THR A 11 -5.28 3.41 -3.43
N VAL A 12 -5.29 2.74 -2.27
CA VAL A 12 -4.07 2.32 -1.57
C VAL A 12 -3.21 1.40 -2.44
N GLN A 13 -3.82 0.43 -3.12
CA GLN A 13 -3.09 -0.48 -4.01
C GLN A 13 -2.43 0.29 -5.16
N ALA A 14 -3.15 1.22 -5.80
CA ALA A 14 -2.60 2.05 -6.86
C ALA A 14 -1.43 2.91 -6.35
N MET A 15 -1.53 3.47 -5.13
CA MET A 15 -0.44 4.22 -4.51
C MET A 15 0.79 3.36 -4.25
N LEU A 16 0.61 2.15 -3.73
CA LEU A 16 1.70 1.22 -3.40
C LEU A 16 2.35 0.57 -4.63
N LYS A 17 1.62 0.42 -5.74
CA LYS A 17 2.14 -0.07 -7.03
C LYS A 17 3.08 0.96 -7.71
N ARG A 18 3.06 2.22 -7.29
CA ARG A 18 3.95 3.24 -7.84
C ARG A 18 5.40 2.93 -7.45
N PRO A 19 6.38 3.26 -8.31
CA PRO A 19 7.80 3.02 -8.01
C PRO A 19 8.27 3.75 -6.74
N SER A 20 7.62 4.86 -6.38
CA SER A 20 7.91 5.64 -5.17
C SER A 20 7.31 5.03 -3.90
N GLY A 21 6.42 4.03 -4.01
CA GLY A 21 5.64 3.51 -2.88
C GLY A 21 4.74 4.57 -2.24
N ALA A 22 4.25 4.27 -1.03
CA ALA A 22 3.53 5.20 -0.19
C ALA A 22 3.81 4.97 1.30
N SER A 23 3.98 6.05 2.05
CA SER A 23 4.09 6.04 3.50
C SER A 23 2.73 5.80 4.15
N LEU A 24 2.73 5.39 5.42
CA LEU A 24 1.49 5.25 6.19
C LEU A 24 0.70 6.56 6.23
N ASP A 25 1.38 7.69 6.45
CA ASP A 25 0.78 9.02 6.49
C ASP A 25 0.13 9.40 5.15
N ALA A 26 0.81 9.15 4.03
CA ALA A 26 0.26 9.40 2.69
C ALA A 26 -1.01 8.56 2.42
N ILE A 27 -1.04 7.31 2.90
CA ILE A 27 -2.22 6.44 2.82
C ILE A 27 -3.35 7.04 3.67
N CYS A 28 -3.07 7.44 4.90
CA CYS A 28 -4.04 8.08 5.80
C CYS A 28 -4.61 9.36 5.17
N ALA A 29 -3.75 10.25 4.65
CA ALA A 29 -4.14 11.50 4.01
C ALA A 29 -5.03 11.28 2.78
N ALA A 30 -4.71 10.30 1.93
CA ALA A 30 -5.49 10.00 0.73
C ALA A 30 -6.83 9.31 1.01
N THR A 31 -6.93 8.54 2.10
CA THR A 31 -8.12 7.72 2.41
C THR A 31 -8.99 8.28 3.55
N GLY A 32 -8.46 9.23 4.31
CA GLY A 32 -9.04 9.70 5.58
C GLY A 32 -8.97 8.66 6.69
N TRP A 33 -8.12 7.64 6.56
CA TRP A 33 -8.00 6.58 7.55
C TRP A 33 -7.06 6.93 8.69
N GLN A 34 -7.30 6.29 9.83
CA GLN A 34 -6.36 6.28 10.93
C GLN A 34 -5.21 5.30 10.65
N PRO A 35 -4.04 5.49 11.30
CA PRO A 35 -2.86 4.64 11.12
C PRO A 35 -3.14 3.15 11.28
N HIS A 36 -3.97 2.76 12.25
CA HIS A 36 -4.31 1.35 12.49
C HIS A 36 -5.15 0.75 11.36
N SER A 37 -6.06 1.52 10.75
CA SER A 37 -6.86 1.08 9.59
C SER A 37 -5.99 0.93 8.35
N ALA A 38 -5.05 1.85 8.12
CA ALA A 38 -4.07 1.73 7.04
C ALA A 38 -3.20 0.46 7.20
N ARG A 39 -2.75 0.16 8.42
CA ARG A 39 -2.03 -1.09 8.71
C ARG A 39 -2.89 -2.33 8.47
N ALA A 40 -4.17 -2.28 8.82
CA ALA A 40 -5.10 -3.38 8.55
C ALA A 40 -5.26 -3.61 7.03
N ALA A 41 -5.35 -2.54 6.24
CA ALA A 41 -5.39 -2.61 4.78
C ALA A 41 -4.11 -3.22 4.18
N LEU A 42 -2.93 -2.82 4.66
CA LEU A 42 -1.65 -3.41 4.25
C LEU A 42 -1.59 -4.92 4.57
N SER A 43 -2.05 -5.31 5.75
CA SER A 43 -2.15 -6.72 6.15
C SER A 43 -3.14 -7.49 5.25
N GLY A 44 -4.28 -6.90 4.93
CA GLY A 44 -5.26 -7.46 3.99
C GLY A 44 -4.68 -7.68 2.59
N LEU A 45 -3.91 -6.72 2.08
CA LEU A 45 -3.21 -6.85 0.79
C LEU A 45 -2.17 -7.97 0.81
N ARG A 46 -1.38 -8.11 1.89
CA ARG A 46 -0.46 -9.24 2.04
C ARG A 46 -1.18 -10.59 2.01
N LYS A 47 -2.30 -10.71 2.71
CA LYS A 47 -3.14 -11.93 2.69
C LYS A 47 -3.76 -12.21 1.32
N ALA A 48 -4.03 -11.18 0.54
CA ALA A 48 -4.52 -11.31 -0.84
C ALA A 48 -3.41 -11.71 -1.84
N GLY A 49 -2.18 -11.96 -1.39
CA GLY A 49 -1.06 -12.40 -2.23
C GLY A 49 -0.20 -11.27 -2.80
N PHE A 50 -0.33 -10.04 -2.29
CA PHE A 50 0.58 -8.95 -2.67
C PHE A 50 1.84 -8.96 -1.79
N THR A 51 3.01 -8.96 -2.42
CA THR A 51 4.29 -8.75 -1.73
C THR A 51 4.47 -7.27 -1.51
N ILE A 52 4.42 -6.86 -0.23
CA ILE A 52 4.63 -5.47 0.19
C ILE A 52 5.98 -5.36 0.88
N ASP A 53 6.92 -4.74 0.19
CA ASP A 53 8.20 -4.35 0.74
C ASP A 53 8.05 -3.10 1.63
N ARG A 54 8.91 -3.00 2.65
CA ARG A 54 8.93 -1.90 3.60
C ARG A 54 10.32 -1.30 3.58
N GLU A 55 10.44 -0.17 2.92
CA GLU A 55 11.66 0.60 2.88
C GLU A 55 11.71 1.53 4.11
N ALA A 56 12.84 1.51 4.83
CA ALA A 56 13.07 2.47 5.88
C ALA A 56 13.08 3.89 5.31
N ALA A 57 12.62 4.86 6.09
CA ALA A 57 12.67 6.25 5.65
C ALA A 57 14.11 6.65 5.34
N ARG A 58 14.31 7.35 4.21
CA ARG A 58 15.62 7.88 3.81
C ARG A 58 16.19 8.90 4.80
N LYS A 59 15.35 9.42 5.70
CA LYS A 59 15.71 10.37 6.76
C LYS A 59 15.49 9.71 8.12
N GLU A 60 16.42 9.96 9.03
CA GLU A 60 16.31 9.54 10.44
C GLU A 60 14.99 10.08 11.04
N GLY A 61 14.16 9.18 11.58
CA GLY A 61 12.85 9.51 12.16
C GLY A 61 11.69 9.64 11.17
N GLY A 62 11.88 9.41 9.87
CA GLY A 62 10.78 9.43 8.90
C GLY A 62 9.89 8.18 8.92
N ASP A 63 8.68 8.31 8.38
CA ASP A 63 7.77 7.17 8.21
C ASP A 63 8.28 6.16 7.16
N PRO A 64 8.19 4.85 7.45
CA PRO A 64 8.56 3.83 6.48
C PRO A 64 7.65 3.91 5.25
N VAL A 65 8.25 3.69 4.08
CA VAL A 65 7.56 3.65 2.80
C VAL A 65 7.21 2.21 2.48
N TYR A 66 5.98 1.96 2.08
CA TYR A 66 5.51 0.65 1.66
C TYR A 66 5.40 0.61 0.14
N ARG A 67 5.82 -0.50 -0.48
CA ARG A 67 5.78 -0.68 -1.93
C ARG A 67 5.31 -2.09 -2.28
N ILE A 68 4.41 -2.20 -3.25
CA ILE A 68 4.07 -3.51 -3.84
C ILE A 68 5.14 -3.85 -4.87
N THR A 69 5.87 -4.94 -4.65
CA THR A 69 6.92 -5.45 -5.55
C THR A 69 6.40 -6.54 -6.46
N THR A 70 5.50 -7.38 -5.96
CA THR A 70 4.87 -8.48 -6.71
C THR A 70 3.38 -8.51 -6.37
N GLY A 71 2.54 -8.66 -7.39
CA GLY A 71 1.11 -8.91 -7.22
C GLY A 71 0.78 -10.39 -7.38
N PRO A 72 -0.38 -10.87 -6.89
CA PRO A 72 -0.82 -12.25 -7.10
C PRO A 72 -1.06 -12.56 -8.59
N GLU A 73 -1.27 -11.56 -9.44
CA GLU A 73 -1.39 -11.71 -10.90
C GLU A 73 -0.03 -11.85 -11.61
N ASP A 74 1.07 -11.46 -10.96
CA ASP A 74 2.43 -11.47 -11.51
C ASP A 74 3.21 -12.74 -11.09
N ALA A 75 2.66 -13.51 -10.15
CA ALA A 75 3.22 -14.76 -9.65
C ALA A 75 2.64 -16.01 -10.35
N ALA A 76 1.91 -15.85 -11.45
CA ALA A 76 1.23 -16.91 -12.20
C ALA A 76 1.88 -17.18 -13.55
#